data_AF-A0AAJ1I6U9-F1
#
_entry.id   AF-A0AAJ1I6U9-F1
#
_cell.length_a   1.000
_cell.length_b   1.000
_cell.length_c   1.000
_cell.angle_alpha   90.00
_cell.angle_beta   90.00
_cell.angle_gamma   90.00
#
_symmetry.space_group_name_H-M   'P 1'
#
loop_
_entity.id
_entity.type
_entity.pdbx_description
1 polymer ?
#
loop_
_entity_poly.entity_id
_entity_poly.type
_entity_poly.pdbx_seq_one_letter_code
_entity_poly.pdbx_strand_id
1 'polypeptide(L)'
;MAPAAPRVTVPAGHQGPITVLGMDPGKHTGLAWIVDGQLQALEEIAPAQILQTLQGRAPTLVIFEDSRKARKTWTGQGSAAARAKMARNVGEIDAWCVLIETLCASLGIACHGMPPSAKAGSAHGAKIDAATFSRLTGWAGRSNQHQRDAAMIAWSFRRARP
;
A
#
# COMPACT_ATOMS: atom_id res chain seq x y z
N MET A 1 -20.31 10.38 0.60
CA MET A 1 -19.13 11.23 0.86
C MET A 1 -18.03 10.33 1.41
N ALA A 2 -16.90 10.18 0.73
CA ALA A 2 -15.79 9.41 1.29
C ALA A 2 -15.25 10.16 2.52
N PRO A 3 -14.92 9.49 3.63
CA PRO A 3 -14.30 10.15 4.79
C PRO A 3 -13.02 10.85 4.34
N ALA A 4 -12.79 12.07 4.84
CA ALA A 4 -11.53 12.76 4.63
C ALA A 4 -10.39 11.86 5.10
N ALA A 5 -9.45 11.55 4.19
CA ALA A 5 -8.27 10.78 4.56
C ALA A 5 -7.56 11.50 5.73
N PRO A 6 -7.01 10.75 6.71
CA PRO A 6 -6.17 11.38 7.74
C PRO A 6 -5.12 12.23 7.04
N ARG A 7 -4.92 13.48 7.53
CA ARG A 7 -3.92 14.39 6.98
C ARG A 7 -2.53 13.85 7.30
N VAL A 8 -2.02 12.99 6.43
CA VAL A 8 -0.59 12.74 6.36
C VAL A 8 -0.03 13.89 5.52
N THR A 9 0.63 14.82 6.20
CA THR A 9 1.26 15.99 5.59
C THR A 9 2.65 15.62 5.09
N VAL A 10 2.91 15.97 3.84
CA VAL A 10 4.26 15.99 3.27
C VAL A 10 5.09 17.03 4.06
N PRO A 11 6.41 16.86 4.23
CA PRO A 11 7.22 17.87 4.91
C PRO A 11 7.04 19.27 4.28
N ALA A 12 6.84 20.28 5.14
CA ALA A 12 6.70 21.66 4.70
C ALA A 12 7.94 22.10 3.91
N GLY A 13 7.73 22.69 2.73
CA GLY A 13 8.82 23.16 1.86
C GLY A 13 9.30 22.17 0.79
N HIS A 14 8.65 21.01 0.61
CA HIS A 14 8.93 20.12 -0.53
C HIS A 14 8.78 20.87 -1.87
N GLN A 15 9.84 20.84 -2.67
CA GLN A 15 9.91 21.45 -4.00
C GLN A 15 9.86 20.33 -5.05
N GLY A 16 8.85 20.35 -5.92
CA GLY A 16 8.66 19.33 -6.97
C GLY A 16 7.36 18.54 -6.84
N PRO A 17 7.15 17.56 -7.73
CA PRO A 17 5.91 16.77 -7.74
C PRO A 17 5.77 15.95 -6.46
N ILE A 18 4.54 15.74 -6.02
CA ILE A 18 4.24 14.89 -4.87
C ILE A 18 4.15 13.45 -5.36
N THR A 19 5.06 12.61 -4.87
CA THR A 19 5.10 11.19 -5.22
C THR A 19 4.62 10.35 -4.04
N VAL A 20 3.48 9.70 -4.22
CA VAL A 20 2.93 8.74 -3.26
C VAL A 20 3.20 7.33 -3.75
N LEU A 21 3.90 6.54 -2.94
CA LEU A 21 4.12 5.12 -3.17
C LEU A 21 3.10 4.31 -2.36
N GLY A 22 2.20 3.63 -3.07
CA GLY A 22 1.37 2.58 -2.50
C GLY A 22 2.10 1.25 -2.43
N MET A 23 1.98 0.52 -1.32
CA MET A 23 2.59 -0.81 -1.14
C MET A 23 1.57 -1.83 -0.61
N ASP A 24 1.54 -3.01 -1.22
CA ASP A 24 0.84 -4.21 -0.73
C ASP A 24 1.90 -5.25 -0.29
N PRO A 25 2.30 -5.29 0.99
CA PRO A 25 3.43 -6.10 1.43
C PRO A 25 3.12 -7.59 1.43
N GLY A 26 4.07 -8.37 0.92
CA GLY A 26 4.02 -9.83 0.86
C GLY A 26 5.22 -10.39 0.14
N LYS A 27 5.22 -11.70 -0.15
CA LYS A 27 6.27 -12.34 -0.97
C LYS A 27 6.41 -11.69 -2.35
N HIS A 28 5.27 -11.23 -2.87
CA HIS A 28 5.12 -10.41 -4.06
C HIS A 28 4.61 -9.05 -3.60
N THR A 29 5.52 -8.12 -3.35
CA THR A 29 5.14 -6.79 -2.87
C THR A 29 4.67 -5.96 -4.05
N GLY A 30 3.38 -5.69 -4.12
CA GLY A 30 2.80 -4.80 -5.12
C GLY A 30 3.18 -3.36 -4.84
N LEU A 31 3.53 -2.60 -5.88
CA LEU A 31 3.84 -1.18 -5.81
C LEU A 31 2.97 -0.38 -6.76
N ALA A 32 2.59 0.82 -6.34
CA ALA A 32 1.88 1.79 -7.17
C ALA A 32 2.48 3.19 -6.99
N TRP A 33 2.97 3.76 -8.09
CA TRP A 33 3.55 5.10 -8.12
C TRP A 33 2.52 6.10 -8.58
N ILE A 34 2.12 6.97 -7.67
CA ILE A 34 1.15 8.03 -7.93
C ILE A 34 1.87 9.37 -7.87
N VAL A 35 1.85 10.10 -8.96
CA VAL A 35 2.51 11.41 -9.11
C VAL A 35 1.45 12.45 -9.40
N ASP A 36 1.35 13.48 -8.55
CA ASP A 36 0.38 14.58 -8.67
C ASP A 36 -1.06 14.11 -8.94
N GLY A 37 -1.47 13.03 -8.26
CA GLY A 37 -2.83 12.48 -8.35
C GLY A 37 -3.07 11.47 -9.46
N GLN A 38 -2.07 11.19 -10.30
CA GLN A 38 -2.19 10.25 -11.42
C GLN A 38 -1.34 8.99 -11.16
N LEU A 39 -1.90 7.83 -11.46
CA LEU A 39 -1.16 6.56 -11.40
C LEU A 39 -0.21 6.47 -12.60
N GLN A 40 1.10 6.46 -12.34
CA GLN A 40 2.15 6.48 -13.36
C GLN A 40 2.79 5.11 -13.60
N ALA A 41 2.93 4.29 -12.55
CA ALA A 41 3.54 2.98 -12.68
C ALA A 41 2.96 1.98 -11.67
N LEU A 42 2.97 0.72 -12.10
CA LEU A 42 2.66 -0.45 -11.28
C LEU A 42 3.82 -1.43 -11.39
N GLU A 43 4.30 -1.92 -10.25
CA GLU A 43 5.42 -2.84 -10.17
C GLU A 43 5.13 -3.94 -9.15
N GLU A 44 5.89 -5.02 -9.23
CA GLU A 44 5.91 -6.06 -8.22
C GLU A 44 7.37 -6.36 -7.91
N ILE A 45 7.72 -6.34 -6.63
CA ILE A 45 9.09 -6.57 -6.16
C ILE A 45 9.12 -7.64 -5.06
N ALA A 46 10.28 -8.25 -4.86
CA ALA A 46 10.55 -9.04 -3.67
C ALA A 46 10.82 -8.11 -2.46
N PRO A 47 10.56 -8.55 -1.22
CA PRO A 47 10.85 -7.78 -0.01
C PRO A 47 12.29 -7.25 0.08
N ALA A 48 13.27 -8.04 -0.41
CA ALA A 48 14.68 -7.65 -0.42
C ALA A 48 14.97 -6.39 -1.26
N GLN A 49 14.09 -6.03 -2.18
CA GLN A 49 14.26 -4.88 -3.08
C GLN A 49 13.63 -3.59 -2.54
N ILE A 50 12.95 -3.63 -1.38
CA ILE A 50 12.25 -2.47 -0.81
C ILE A 50 13.23 -1.31 -0.55
N LEU A 51 14.36 -1.59 0.11
CA LEU A 51 15.36 -0.54 0.41
C LEU A 51 15.87 0.13 -0.86
N GLN A 52 16.29 -0.65 -1.85
CA GLN A 52 16.78 -0.13 -3.13
C GLN A 52 15.71 0.71 -3.84
N THR A 53 14.45 0.28 -3.79
CA THR A 53 13.32 0.99 -4.38
C THR A 53 13.09 2.35 -3.70
N LEU A 54 13.09 2.38 -2.37
CA LEU A 54 12.91 3.61 -1.59
C LEU A 54 14.06 4.59 -1.82
N GLN A 55 15.32 4.12 -1.85
CA GLN A 55 16.49 4.96 -2.11
C GLN A 55 16.54 5.47 -3.55
N GLY A 56 16.25 4.61 -4.53
CA GLY A 56 16.41 4.95 -5.94
C GLY A 56 15.38 5.94 -6.47
N ARG A 57 14.20 6.03 -5.83
CA ARG A 57 13.11 6.90 -6.27
C ARG A 57 12.67 7.94 -5.25
N ALA A 58 13.05 7.79 -3.98
CA ALA A 58 12.80 8.76 -2.90
C ALA A 58 11.36 9.31 -2.90
N PRO A 59 10.34 8.44 -2.70
CA PRO A 59 8.95 8.90 -2.65
C PRO A 59 8.75 9.92 -1.53
N THR A 60 7.86 10.88 -1.76
CA THR A 60 7.48 11.88 -0.75
C THR A 60 6.70 11.25 0.40
N LEU A 61 5.87 10.24 0.10
CA LEU A 61 4.98 9.58 1.04
C LEU A 61 4.83 8.10 0.68
N VAL A 62 4.95 7.22 1.67
CA VAL A 62 4.65 5.78 1.53
C VAL A 62 3.36 5.46 2.25
N ILE A 63 2.40 4.85 1.55
CA ILE A 63 1.18 4.29 2.13
C ILE A 63 1.18 2.80 1.88
N PHE A 64 1.04 2.00 2.94
CA PHE A 64 1.08 0.54 2.79
C PHE A 64 -0.12 -0.12 3.47
N GLU A 65 -0.54 -1.26 2.96
CA GLU A 65 -1.49 -2.12 3.67
C GLU A 65 -0.80 -2.71 4.91
N ASP A 66 -1.41 -2.49 6.08
CA ASP A 66 -0.88 -2.92 7.37
C ASP A 66 -1.77 -4.02 7.96
N SER A 67 -1.30 -5.27 7.88
CA SER A 67 -1.96 -6.45 8.41
C SER A 67 -2.24 -6.34 9.92
N ARG A 68 -1.37 -5.63 10.66
CA ARG A 68 -1.48 -5.43 12.11
C ARG A 68 -2.68 -4.55 12.48
N LYS A 69 -3.21 -3.78 11.52
CA LYS A 69 -4.39 -2.91 11.69
C LYS A 69 -5.71 -3.57 11.27
N ALA A 70 -5.70 -4.84 10.89
CA ALA A 70 -6.91 -5.56 10.53
C ALA A 70 -7.86 -5.73 11.74
N ARG A 71 -9.09 -5.20 11.64
CA ARG A 71 -10.10 -5.22 12.72
C ARG A 71 -10.76 -6.59 12.96
N LYS A 72 -10.73 -7.49 11.98
CA LYS A 72 -11.30 -8.83 12.11
C LYS A 72 -10.16 -9.77 12.50
N THR A 73 -10.22 -10.27 13.72
CA THR A 73 -9.50 -11.48 14.12
C THR A 73 -9.68 -12.51 13.01
N TRP A 74 -8.57 -13.07 12.52
CA TRP A 74 -8.59 -14.19 11.59
C TRP A 74 -9.48 -15.27 12.21
N THR A 75 -10.71 -15.35 11.72
CA THR A 75 -11.78 -16.10 12.37
C THR A 75 -11.33 -17.55 12.46
N GLY A 76 -11.62 -18.21 13.59
CA GLY A 76 -11.17 -19.57 13.92
C GLY A 76 -11.72 -20.69 13.02
N GLN A 77 -12.09 -20.36 11.78
CA GLN A 77 -12.57 -21.25 10.74
C GLN A 77 -11.41 -22.08 10.18
N GLY A 78 -11.68 -23.36 9.91
CA GLY A 78 -10.70 -24.29 9.35
C GLY A 78 -9.89 -25.08 10.38
N SER A 79 -9.12 -26.05 9.87
CA SER A 79 -8.32 -26.96 10.69
C SER A 79 -7.24 -26.24 11.49
N ALA A 80 -6.76 -26.86 12.57
CA ALA A 80 -5.63 -26.33 13.34
C ALA A 80 -4.40 -26.07 12.46
N ALA A 81 -4.13 -26.96 11.49
CA ALA A 81 -3.05 -26.79 10.53
C ALA A 81 -3.26 -25.58 9.61
N ALA A 82 -4.48 -25.36 9.11
CA ALA A 82 -4.81 -24.19 8.29
C ALA A 82 -4.63 -22.88 9.08
N ARG A 83 -5.09 -22.85 10.32
CA ARG A 83 -4.92 -21.70 11.23
C ARG A 83 -3.45 -21.42 11.54
N ALA A 84 -2.66 -22.47 11.82
CA ALA A 84 -1.23 -22.33 12.07
C ALA A 84 -0.48 -21.79 10.84
N LYS A 85 -0.79 -22.29 9.64
CA LYS A 85 -0.23 -21.78 8.39
C LYS A 85 -0.58 -20.31 8.18
N MET A 86 -1.84 -19.94 8.41
CA MET A 86 -2.31 -18.57 8.28
C MET A 86 -1.61 -17.63 9.26
N ALA A 87 -1.44 -18.03 10.52
CA ALA A 87 -0.70 -17.26 11.52
C ALA A 87 0.76 -17.02 11.11
N ARG A 88 1.45 -18.02 10.53
CA ARG A 88 2.82 -17.85 10.02
C ARG A 88 2.86 -16.87 8.84
N ASN A 89 1.93 -16.99 7.90
CA ASN A 89 1.85 -16.08 6.76
C ASN A 89 1.58 -14.63 7.21
N VAL A 90 0.71 -14.43 8.19
CA VAL A 90 0.43 -13.10 8.76
C VAL A 90 1.65 -12.55 9.48
N GLY A 91 2.34 -13.38 10.28
CA GLY A 91 3.58 -12.97 10.94
C GLY A 91 4.68 -12.56 9.93
N GLU A 92 4.76 -13.22 8.78
CA GLU A 92 5.66 -12.82 7.68
C GLU A 92 5.28 -11.43 7.13
N ILE A 93 3.99 -11.15 6.92
CA ILE A 93 3.52 -9.84 6.43
C ILE A 93 3.71 -8.74 7.49
N ASP A 94 3.49 -9.05 8.77
CA ASP A 94 3.74 -8.12 9.88
C ASP A 94 5.22 -7.71 9.92
N ALA A 95 6.14 -8.65 9.67
CA ALA A 95 7.56 -8.36 9.56
C ALA A 95 7.88 -7.40 8.39
N TRP A 96 7.20 -7.54 7.24
CA TRP A 96 7.34 -6.60 6.12
C TRP A 96 6.79 -5.21 6.44
N CYS A 97 5.69 -5.13 7.20
CA CYS A 97 5.15 -3.85 7.67
C CYS A 97 6.18 -3.12 8.56
N VAL A 98 6.78 -3.83 9.51
CA VAL A 98 7.85 -3.30 10.38
C VAL A 98 9.07 -2.86 9.56
N LEU A 99 9.47 -3.67 8.57
CA LEU A 99 10.58 -3.32 7.69
C LEU A 99 10.31 -2.02 6.93
N ILE A 100 9.13 -1.85 6.33
CA ILE A 100 8.76 -0.63 5.60
C ILE A 100 8.84 0.59 6.51
N GLU A 101 8.26 0.52 7.71
CA GLU A 101 8.30 1.61 8.70
C GLU A 101 9.75 1.97 9.08
N THR A 102 10.56 0.96 9.38
CA THR A 102 11.96 1.12 9.80
C THR A 102 12.80 1.77 8.69
N LEU A 103 12.63 1.30 7.45
CA LEU A 103 13.35 1.83 6.30
C LEU A 103 12.92 3.27 5.99
N CYS A 104 11.61 3.55 5.98
CA CYS A 104 11.11 4.91 5.77
C CYS A 104 11.63 5.87 6.84
N ALA A 105 11.60 5.47 8.12
CA ALA A 105 12.15 6.26 9.21
C ALA A 105 13.66 6.52 9.03
N SER A 106 14.44 5.50 8.64
CA SER A 106 15.88 5.65 8.40
C SER A 106 16.22 6.58 7.22
N LEU A 107 15.31 6.68 6.25
CA LEU A 107 15.47 7.51 5.04
C LEU A 107 14.78 8.89 5.18
N GLY A 108 14.13 9.18 6.31
CA GLY A 108 13.36 10.41 6.47
C GLY A 108 12.11 10.50 5.59
N ILE A 109 11.59 9.35 5.12
CA ILE A 109 10.39 9.27 4.28
C ILE A 109 9.16 9.17 5.19
N ALA A 110 8.18 10.04 4.99
CA ALA A 110 6.89 9.93 5.68
C ALA A 110 6.20 8.64 5.26
N CYS A 111 5.73 7.83 6.22
CA CYS A 111 5.01 6.61 5.92
C CYS A 111 3.78 6.41 6.81
N HIS A 112 2.77 5.72 6.30
CA HIS A 112 1.56 5.40 7.06
C HIS A 112 0.95 4.06 6.64
N GLY A 113 0.84 3.14 7.61
CA GLY A 113 0.13 1.88 7.44
C GLY A 113 -1.39 2.06 7.51
N MET A 114 -2.13 1.49 6.58
CA MET A 114 -3.59 1.55 6.52
C MET A 114 -4.20 0.15 6.65
N PRO A 115 -5.35 -0.02 7.33
CA PRO A 115 -5.97 -1.33 7.43
C PRO A 115 -6.44 -1.83 6.05
N PRO A 116 -6.47 -3.15 5.77
CA PRO A 116 -6.89 -3.68 4.48
C PRO A 116 -8.28 -3.20 4.01
N SER A 117 -9.16 -2.90 4.96
CA SER A 117 -10.50 -2.36 4.70
C SER A 117 -10.52 -0.90 4.19
N ALA A 118 -9.39 -0.21 4.17
CA ALA A 118 -9.28 1.19 3.74
C ALA A 118 -9.04 1.37 2.24
N LYS A 119 -8.89 0.28 1.48
CA LYS A 119 -8.75 0.33 0.01
C LYS A 119 -9.91 1.12 -0.62
N ALA A 120 -9.57 2.13 -1.42
CA ALA A 120 -10.58 2.91 -2.12
C ALA A 120 -11.31 2.06 -3.18
N GLY A 121 -12.54 2.45 -3.54
CA GLY A 121 -13.34 1.73 -4.54
C GLY A 121 -13.80 0.33 -4.13
N SER A 122 -13.42 -0.12 -2.93
CA SER A 122 -13.72 -1.43 -2.39
C SER A 122 -14.81 -1.33 -1.32
N ALA A 123 -15.81 -2.21 -1.38
CA ALA A 123 -16.71 -2.43 -0.26
C ALA A 123 -15.96 -3.19 0.84
N HIS A 124 -15.48 -2.48 1.86
CA HIS A 124 -14.85 -3.05 3.06
C HIS A 124 -13.63 -3.96 2.80
N GLY A 125 -12.78 -3.64 1.82
CA GLY A 125 -11.58 -4.41 1.50
C GLY A 125 -11.80 -5.59 0.54
N ALA A 126 -12.98 -5.71 -0.05
CA ALA A 126 -13.22 -6.55 -1.23
C ALA A 126 -12.23 -6.24 -2.37
N LYS A 127 -11.76 -7.30 -3.04
CA LYS A 127 -10.89 -7.17 -4.21
C LYS A 127 -11.63 -6.45 -5.33
N ILE A 128 -10.93 -5.56 -6.02
CA ILE A 128 -11.43 -4.94 -7.24
C ILE A 128 -10.85 -5.65 -8.47
N ASP A 129 -11.67 -5.80 -9.51
CA ASP A 129 -11.25 -6.36 -10.79
C ASP A 129 -10.48 -5.34 -11.63
N ALA A 130 -9.88 -5.81 -12.73
CA ALA A 130 -9.09 -4.96 -13.63
C ALA A 130 -9.93 -3.86 -14.29
N ALA A 131 -11.18 -4.16 -14.69
CA ALA A 131 -12.04 -3.20 -15.36
C ALA A 131 -12.44 -2.03 -14.43
N THR A 132 -12.82 -2.34 -13.20
CA THR A 132 -13.12 -1.35 -12.15
C THR A 132 -11.88 -0.54 -11.82
N PHE A 133 -10.73 -1.20 -11.70
CA PHE A 133 -9.46 -0.52 -11.46
C PHE A 133 -9.09 0.48 -12.55
N SER A 134 -9.15 0.08 -13.82
CA SER A 134 -8.90 0.96 -14.96
C SER A 134 -9.84 2.16 -14.98
N ARG A 135 -11.13 1.95 -14.70
CA ARG A 135 -12.12 3.03 -14.62
C ARG A 135 -11.85 4.01 -13.47
N LEU A 136 -11.39 3.54 -12.31
CA LEU A 136 -11.11 4.38 -11.15
C LEU A 136 -9.81 5.17 -11.28
N THR A 137 -8.80 4.59 -11.92
CA THR A 137 -7.43 5.11 -11.93
C THR A 137 -7.01 5.72 -13.27
N GLY A 138 -7.71 5.41 -14.35
CA GLY A 138 -7.27 5.72 -15.72
C GLY A 138 -6.22 4.76 -16.26
N TRP A 139 -5.86 3.69 -15.53
CA TRP A 139 -4.82 2.75 -15.97
C TRP A 139 -5.24 1.93 -17.18
N ALA A 140 -4.54 2.11 -18.30
CA ALA A 140 -4.78 1.37 -19.54
C ALA A 140 -3.90 0.10 -19.68
N GLY A 141 -2.90 -0.07 -18.82
CA GLY A 141 -1.97 -1.19 -18.86
C GLY A 141 -2.50 -2.45 -18.17
N ARG A 142 -1.70 -3.53 -18.22
CA ARG A 142 -1.96 -4.73 -17.42
C ARG A 142 -1.76 -4.44 -15.94
N SER A 143 -2.51 -5.14 -15.09
CA SER A 143 -2.31 -5.14 -13.63
C SER A 143 -2.56 -6.52 -13.05
N ASN A 144 -1.86 -6.84 -11.96
CA ASN A 144 -2.16 -7.99 -11.11
C ASN A 144 -2.85 -7.56 -9.81
N GLN A 145 -3.22 -8.51 -8.96
CA GLN A 145 -3.97 -8.21 -7.74
C GLN A 145 -3.17 -7.34 -6.75
N HIS A 146 -1.89 -7.66 -6.52
CA HIS A 146 -1.02 -6.93 -5.59
C HIS A 146 -0.81 -5.48 -6.03
N GLN A 147 -0.60 -5.26 -7.32
CA GLN A 147 -0.50 -3.93 -7.92
C GLN A 147 -1.77 -3.09 -7.72
N ARG A 148 -2.94 -3.71 -7.94
CA ARG A 148 -4.22 -3.02 -7.69
C ARG A 148 -4.41 -2.69 -6.23
N ASP A 149 -4.12 -3.64 -5.33
CA ASP A 149 -4.24 -3.44 -3.89
C ASP A 149 -3.31 -2.32 -3.38
N ALA A 150 -2.07 -2.28 -3.86
CA ALA A 150 -1.10 -1.21 -3.59
C ALA A 150 -1.59 0.16 -4.08
N ALA A 151 -2.18 0.23 -5.27
CA ALA A 151 -2.75 1.47 -5.78
C ALA A 151 -3.97 1.92 -4.95
N MET A 152 -4.86 0.99 -4.62
CA MET A 152 -6.11 1.33 -3.93
C MET A 152 -5.92 1.68 -2.45
N ILE A 153 -4.91 1.13 -1.77
CA ILE A 153 -4.60 1.53 -0.39
C ILE A 153 -4.08 2.97 -0.33
N ALA A 154 -3.32 3.40 -1.35
CA ALA A 154 -2.77 4.75 -1.45
C ALA A 154 -3.71 5.76 -2.13
N TRP A 155 -4.77 5.32 -2.82
CA TRP A 155 -5.55 6.17 -3.72
C TRP A 155 -6.18 7.41 -3.05
N SER A 156 -6.59 7.29 -1.78
CA SER A 156 -7.14 8.40 -1.01
C SER A 156 -6.10 9.50 -0.72
N PHE A 157 -4.81 9.17 -0.79
CA PHE A 157 -3.68 10.07 -0.60
C PHE A 157 -3.12 10.61 -1.93
N ARG A 158 -3.67 10.23 -3.09
CA ARG A 158 -3.14 10.63 -4.41
C ARG A 158 -2.98 12.14 -4.59
N ARG A 159 -3.76 12.94 -3.87
CA ARG A 159 -3.70 14.43 -3.87
C ARG A 159 -3.12 14.99 -2.57
N ALA A 160 -2.24 14.25 -1.91
CA ALA A 160 -1.51 14.74 -0.75
C ALA A 160 -0.80 16.06 -1.09
N ARG A 161 -0.69 16.94 -0.09
CA ARG A 161 -0.06 18.25 -0.20
C ARG A 161 0.98 18.40 0.92
N PRO A 162 2.00 19.24 0.73
CA PRO A 162 2.81 19.79 1.82
C PRO A 162 1.95 20.44 2.91
#